data_AF-A0A949IP49-F1
#
_entry.id   AF-A0A949IP49-F1
#
_cell.length_a   1.000
_cell.length_b   1.000
_cell.length_c   1.000
_cell.angle_alpha   90.00
_cell.angle_beta   90.00
_cell.angle_gamma   90.00
#
_symmetry.space_group_name_H-M   'P 1'
#
loop_
_entity.id
_entity.type
_entity.pdbx_description
1 polymer ?
#
loop_
_entity_poly.entity_id
_entity_poly.type
_entity_poly.pdbx_seq_one_letter_code
_entity_poly.pdbx_strand_id
1 'polypeptide(L)'
;MSDSLRRQQTAIMEIRTMYSSHQSWTPVVNSAVEAYAAEDFELVRDLKNILFKALERDAKAGELDYVLVAGLDRIARCYTLDRKYDRAEEIQQKILNTQKSVLGASSTEILNTAMKLCNLAYAKNFNVPAYQKVEWRAAA
;
A
#
# COMPACT_ATOMS: atom_id res chain seq x y z
N MET A 1 17.43 -23.93 6.34
CA MET A 1 17.15 -22.48 6.29
C MET A 1 16.10 -22.30 5.22
N SER A 2 14.86 -21.93 5.57
CA SER A 2 13.73 -21.91 4.63
C SER A 2 13.87 -20.79 3.60
N ASP A 3 13.43 -21.02 2.37
CA ASP A 3 13.47 -20.02 1.29
C ASP A 3 12.75 -18.70 1.65
N SER A 4 11.73 -18.79 2.52
CA SER A 4 11.01 -17.65 3.12
C SER A 4 11.95 -16.70 3.88
N LEU A 5 12.83 -17.23 4.74
CA LEU A 5 13.77 -16.42 5.51
C LEU A 5 14.81 -15.74 4.62
N ARG A 6 15.22 -16.43 3.53
CA ARG A 6 16.16 -15.88 2.54
C ARG A 6 15.53 -14.71 1.77
N ARG A 7 14.26 -14.84 1.35
CA ARG A 7 13.51 -13.77 0.67
C ARG A 7 13.26 -12.57 1.58
N GLN A 8 12.90 -12.81 2.85
CA GLN A 8 12.74 -11.74 3.84
C GLN A 8 14.05 -10.98 4.10
N GLN A 9 15.16 -11.70 4.23
CA GLN A 9 16.48 -11.09 4.44
C GLN A 9 16.96 -10.31 3.20
N THR A 10 16.67 -10.80 1.99
CA THR A 10 16.97 -10.08 0.74
C THR A 10 16.15 -8.80 0.63
N ALA A 11 14.84 -8.84 0.87
CA ALA A 11 13.99 -7.65 0.82
C ALA A 11 14.43 -6.59 1.86
N ILE A 12 14.70 -7.01 3.09
CA ILE A 12 15.19 -6.13 4.16
C ILE A 12 16.59 -5.56 3.84
N MET A 13 17.48 -6.36 3.24
CA MET A 13 18.79 -5.89 2.76
C MET A 13 18.65 -4.87 1.63
N GLU A 14 17.85 -5.18 0.60
CA GLU A 14 17.59 -4.30 -0.54
C GLU A 14 16.98 -2.97 -0.11
N ILE A 15 16.08 -2.99 0.88
CA ILE A 15 15.53 -1.77 1.49
C ILE A 15 16.65 -0.95 2.15
N ARG A 16 17.57 -1.57 2.91
CA ARG A 16 18.69 -0.85 3.53
C ARG A 16 19.66 -0.26 2.52
N THR A 17 19.89 -0.90 1.37
CA THR A 17 20.72 -0.35 0.28
C THR A 17 19.99 0.75 -0.51
N MET A 18 18.68 0.63 -0.76
CA MET A 18 17.87 1.65 -1.45
C MET A 18 17.77 2.98 -0.70
N TYR A 19 17.82 2.94 0.65
CA TYR A 19 17.83 4.14 1.50
C TYR A 19 19.01 5.10 1.21
N SER A 20 20.05 4.64 0.50
CA SER A 20 21.21 5.47 0.12
C SER A 20 21.19 6.03 -1.31
N SER A 21 20.26 5.59 -2.19
CA SER A 21 20.39 5.84 -3.64
C SER A 21 19.15 6.43 -4.35
N HIS A 22 18.09 6.83 -3.64
CA HIS A 22 16.84 7.32 -4.27
C HIS A 22 16.24 6.32 -5.29
N GLN A 23 16.35 5.02 -5.04
CA GLN A 23 15.77 4.01 -5.92
C GLN A 23 14.26 3.86 -5.67
N SER A 24 13.49 3.63 -6.74
CA SER A 24 12.03 3.58 -6.72
C SER A 24 11.46 2.53 -5.75
N TRP A 25 10.37 2.86 -5.04
CA TRP A 25 9.62 1.91 -4.19
C TRP A 25 8.86 0.83 -4.96
N THR A 26 8.86 0.89 -6.29
CA THR A 26 8.14 -0.04 -7.17
C THR A 26 8.42 -1.52 -6.89
N PRO A 27 9.69 -1.97 -6.66
CA PRO A 27 9.97 -3.38 -6.36
C PRO A 27 9.29 -3.83 -5.06
N VAL A 28 9.35 -3.02 -4.00
CA VAL A 28 8.73 -3.32 -2.69
C VAL A 28 7.21 -3.46 -2.83
N VAL A 29 6.59 -2.58 -3.61
CA VAL A 29 5.15 -2.63 -3.89
C VAL A 29 4.79 -3.87 -4.71
N ASN A 30 5.56 -4.19 -5.75
CA ASN A 30 5.33 -5.37 -6.57
C ASN A 30 5.44 -6.65 -5.73
N SER A 31 6.48 -6.77 -4.90
CA SER A 31 6.64 -7.89 -3.98
C SER A 31 5.49 -7.99 -2.97
N ALA A 32 4.92 -6.88 -2.49
CA ALA A 32 3.76 -6.91 -1.60
C ALA A 32 2.50 -7.41 -2.32
N VAL A 33 2.28 -7.00 -3.57
CA VAL A 33 1.14 -7.48 -4.38
C VAL A 33 1.29 -8.96 -4.74
N GLU A 34 2.50 -9.39 -5.09
CA GLU A 34 2.82 -10.81 -5.34
C GLU A 34 2.66 -11.67 -4.08
N ALA A 35 3.13 -11.18 -2.93
CA ALA A 35 2.93 -11.86 -1.65
C ALA A 35 1.45 -11.98 -1.31
N TYR A 36 0.65 -10.94 -1.57
CA TYR A 36 -0.80 -10.98 -1.37
C TYR A 36 -1.47 -12.04 -2.24
N ALA A 37 -1.07 -12.10 -3.51
CA ALA A 37 -1.50 -13.11 -4.47
C ALA A 37 -1.11 -14.54 -4.08
N ALA A 38 0.03 -14.71 -3.42
CA ALA A 38 0.51 -15.98 -2.87
C ALA A 38 -0.07 -16.30 -1.49
N GLU A 39 -0.98 -15.46 -0.97
CA GLU A 39 -1.56 -15.57 0.37
C GLU A 39 -0.53 -15.53 1.52
N ASP A 40 0.67 -14.99 1.25
CA ASP A 40 1.71 -14.74 2.25
C ASP A 40 1.41 -13.44 3.00
N PHE A 41 0.42 -13.49 3.89
CA PHE A 41 -0.06 -12.32 4.63
C PHE A 41 0.96 -11.78 5.64
N GLU A 42 1.93 -12.59 6.08
CA GLU A 42 3.01 -12.12 6.95
C GLU A 42 3.94 -11.19 6.18
N LEU A 43 4.35 -11.60 4.98
CA LEU A 43 5.20 -10.78 4.12
C LEU A 43 4.46 -9.50 3.67
N VAL A 44 3.17 -9.59 3.33
CA VAL A 44 2.35 -8.39 3.02
C VAL A 44 2.34 -7.42 4.21
N ARG A 45 2.16 -7.92 5.43
CA ARG A 45 2.15 -7.09 6.64
C ARG A 45 3.49 -6.39 6.83
N ASP A 46 4.58 -7.11 6.69
CA ASP A 46 5.93 -6.59 6.93
C ASP A 46 6.30 -5.53 5.87
N LEU A 47 6.01 -5.79 4.59
CA LEU A 47 6.23 -4.83 3.49
C LEU A 47 5.32 -3.59 3.63
N LYS A 48 4.04 -3.77 4.01
CA LYS A 48 3.13 -2.66 4.32
C LYS A 48 3.71 -1.76 5.42
N ASN A 49 4.23 -2.37 6.49
CA ASN A 49 4.82 -1.62 7.61
C ASN A 49 6.07 -0.84 7.20
N ILE A 50 6.89 -1.38 6.29
CA ILE A 50 8.03 -0.67 5.72
C ILE A 50 7.57 0.56 4.93
N LEU A 51 6.59 0.39 4.04
CA LEU A 51 6.02 1.48 3.24
C LEU A 51 5.39 2.57 4.14
N PHE A 52 4.71 2.19 5.21
CA PHE A 52 4.18 3.15 6.20
C PHE A 52 5.27 3.94 6.91
N LYS A 53 6.35 3.28 7.34
CA LYS A 53 7.48 3.97 7.97
C LYS A 53 8.16 4.95 7.01
N ALA A 54 8.29 4.58 5.74
CA ALA A 54 8.81 5.48 4.71
C ALA A 54 7.89 6.69 4.50
N LEU A 55 6.57 6.45 4.41
CA LEU A 55 5.58 7.52 4.25
C LEU A 55 5.59 8.49 5.44
N GLU A 56 5.72 7.99 6.66
CA GLU A 56 5.86 8.83 7.87
C GLU A 56 7.15 9.64 7.89
N ARG A 57 8.25 9.07 7.37
CA ARG A 57 9.53 9.77 7.27
C ARG A 57 9.41 10.96 6.33
N ASP A 58 8.87 10.74 5.14
CA ASP A 58 8.73 11.79 4.13
C ASP A 58 7.76 12.88 4.62
N ALA A 59 6.67 12.48 5.29
CA ALA A 59 5.73 13.41 5.90
C ALA A 59 6.39 14.35 6.93
N LYS A 60 7.30 13.81 7.77
CA LYS A 60 8.06 14.62 8.74
C LYS A 60 9.05 15.58 8.08
N ALA A 61 9.51 15.26 6.88
CA ALA A 61 10.33 16.16 6.07
C ALA A 61 9.49 17.21 5.31
N GLY A 62 8.15 17.15 5.40
CA GLY A 62 7.26 18.00 4.62
C GLY A 62 7.16 17.59 3.15
N GLU A 63 7.56 16.36 2.82
CA GLU A 63 7.55 15.81 1.48
C GLU A 63 6.50 14.71 1.35
N LEU A 64 6.03 14.47 0.13
CA LEU A 64 5.11 13.38 -0.17
C LEU A 64 5.61 12.61 -1.39
N ASP A 65 6.12 11.40 -1.16
CA ASP A 65 6.46 10.50 -2.26
C ASP A 65 5.19 9.84 -2.81
N TYR A 66 4.78 10.28 -4.00
CA TYR A 66 3.62 9.76 -4.70
C TYR A 66 3.74 8.28 -5.10
N VAL A 67 4.96 7.74 -5.24
CA VAL A 67 5.18 6.31 -5.51
C VAL A 67 4.82 5.49 -4.27
N LEU A 68 5.15 5.96 -3.06
CA LEU A 68 4.73 5.32 -1.81
C LEU A 68 3.20 5.31 -1.68
N VAL A 69 2.57 6.47 -1.93
CA VAL A 69 1.11 6.61 -1.85
C VAL A 69 0.43 5.68 -2.86
N ALA A 70 0.89 5.66 -4.11
CA ALA A 70 0.35 4.77 -5.15
C ALA A 70 0.58 3.29 -4.80
N GLY A 71 1.71 2.96 -4.18
CA GLY A 71 2.02 1.61 -3.74
C GLY A 71 1.08 1.09 -2.66
N LEU A 72 0.86 1.89 -1.62
CA LEU A 72 -0.09 1.59 -0.55
C LEU A 72 -1.52 1.51 -1.09
N ASP A 73 -1.89 2.39 -2.03
CA ASP A 73 -3.20 2.35 -2.69
C ASP A 73 -3.44 1.04 -3.45
N ARG A 74 -2.41 0.48 -4.10
CA ARG A 74 -2.49 -0.83 -4.76
C ARG A 74 -2.76 -1.95 -3.76
N ILE A 75 -2.08 -1.94 -2.61
CA ILE A 75 -2.32 -2.91 -1.53
C ILE A 75 -3.75 -2.76 -0.98
N ALA A 76 -4.23 -1.53 -0.77
CA ALA A 76 -5.60 -1.28 -0.35
C ALA A 76 -6.61 -1.82 -1.35
N ARG A 77 -6.38 -1.63 -2.66
CA ARG A 77 -7.23 -2.21 -3.71
C ARG A 77 -7.26 -3.73 -3.68
N CYS A 78 -6.13 -4.40 -3.43
CA CYS A 78 -6.09 -5.85 -3.24
C CYS A 78 -7.00 -6.29 -2.07
N TYR A 79 -6.96 -5.56 -0.95
CA TYR A 79 -7.87 -5.81 0.17
C TYR A 79 -9.33 -5.55 -0.16
N THR A 80 -9.65 -4.48 -0.89
CA THR A 80 -11.02 -4.17 -1.33
C THR A 80 -11.59 -5.27 -2.23
N LEU A 81 -10.79 -5.78 -3.17
CA LEU A 81 -11.19 -6.88 -4.06
C LEU A 81 -11.44 -8.19 -3.31
N ASP A 82 -10.78 -8.39 -2.16
CA ASP A 82 -10.99 -9.55 -1.29
C ASP A 82 -12.00 -9.27 -0.16
N ARG A 83 -12.75 -8.16 -0.25
CA ARG A 83 -13.74 -7.70 0.74
C ARG A 83 -13.18 -7.49 2.15
N LYS A 84 -11.86 -7.36 2.28
CA LYS A 84 -11.17 -7.00 3.53
C LYS A 84 -11.21 -5.49 3.72
N TYR A 85 -12.43 -4.92 3.74
CA TYR A 85 -12.65 -3.47 3.72
C TYR A 85 -11.97 -2.74 4.89
N ASP A 86 -11.96 -3.33 6.09
CA ASP A 86 -11.30 -2.75 7.26
C ASP A 86 -9.78 -2.55 7.04
N ARG A 87 -9.13 -3.50 6.37
CA ARG A 87 -7.69 -3.40 6.06
C ARG A 87 -7.41 -2.39 4.95
N ALA A 88 -8.32 -2.26 3.99
CA ALA A 88 -8.23 -1.22 2.98
C ALA A 88 -8.44 0.19 3.58
N GLU A 89 -9.41 0.31 4.50
CA GLU A 89 -9.74 1.55 5.21
C GLU A 89 -8.56 2.03 6.06
N GLU A 90 -7.91 1.12 6.79
CA GLU A 90 -6.68 1.42 7.56
C GLU A 90 -5.61 2.09 6.69
N ILE A 91 -5.37 1.55 5.49
CA ILE A 91 -4.38 2.09 4.56
C ILE A 91 -4.81 3.47 4.03
N GLN A 92 -6.05 3.60 3.56
CA GLN A 92 -6.54 4.88 3.02
C GLN A 92 -6.58 5.98 4.09
N GLN A 93 -6.92 5.64 5.33
CA GLN A 93 -6.90 6.59 6.44
C GLN A 93 -5.47 7.06 6.75
N LYS A 94 -4.48 6.14 6.68
CA LYS A 94 -3.07 6.50 6.85
C LYS A 94 -2.60 7.45 5.75
N ILE A 95 -2.93 7.16 4.49
CA ILE A 95 -2.63 8.04 3.34
C ILE A 95 -3.27 9.40 3.53
N LEU A 96 -4.56 9.46 3.88
CA LEU A 96 -5.29 10.72 4.06
C LEU A 96 -4.68 11.58 5.16
N ASN A 97 -4.33 10.97 6.29
CA ASN A 97 -3.71 11.69 7.41
C ASN A 97 -2.34 12.25 7.02
N THR A 98 -1.53 11.47 6.29
CA THR A 98 -0.25 11.96 5.77
C THR A 98 -0.46 13.09 4.77
N GLN A 99 -1.35 12.94 3.79
CA GLN A 99 -1.68 13.98 2.82
C GLN A 99 -2.15 15.26 3.50
N LYS A 100 -3.01 15.19 4.52
CA LYS A 100 -3.44 16.36 5.31
C LYS A 100 -2.30 17.04 6.08
N SER A 101 -1.29 16.28 6.50
CA SER A 101 -0.15 16.82 7.24
C SER A 101 0.88 17.53 6.35
N VAL A 102 0.98 17.12 5.08
CA VAL A 102 1.95 17.64 4.11
C VAL A 102 1.32 18.65 3.15
N LEU A 103 0.11 18.34 2.67
CA LEU A 103 -0.64 19.12 1.70
C LEU A 103 -1.66 19.99 2.43
N GLY A 104 -1.83 21.23 1.96
CA GLY A 104 -2.92 22.08 2.41
C GLY A 104 -4.29 21.46 2.12
N ALA A 105 -5.31 21.83 2.92
CA ALA A 105 -6.63 21.17 2.94
C ALA A 105 -7.39 21.14 1.59
N SER A 106 -6.97 21.92 0.59
CA SER A 106 -7.63 22.04 -0.73
C SER A 106 -6.98 21.21 -1.84
N SER A 107 -6.09 20.27 -1.50
CA SER A 107 -5.41 19.42 -2.48
C SER A 107 -6.37 18.37 -3.07
N THR A 108 -6.34 18.21 -4.40
CA THR A 108 -7.12 17.20 -5.14
C THR A 108 -6.81 15.77 -4.68
N GLU A 109 -5.59 15.55 -4.18
CA GLU A 109 -5.13 14.28 -3.64
C GLU A 109 -5.90 13.90 -2.36
N ILE A 110 -6.17 14.87 -1.48
CA ILE A 110 -6.99 14.66 -0.27
C ILE A 110 -8.42 14.27 -0.67
N LEU A 111 -8.99 14.93 -1.70
CA LEU A 111 -10.32 14.62 -2.20
C LEU A 111 -10.41 13.19 -2.77
N ASN A 112 -9.41 12.78 -3.56
CA ASN A 112 -9.35 11.43 -4.13
C ASN A 112 -9.29 10.35 -3.04
N THR A 113 -8.47 10.55 -2.01
CA THR A 113 -8.37 9.59 -0.89
C THR A 113 -9.66 9.58 -0.05
N ALA A 114 -10.28 10.74 0.18
CA ALA A 114 -11.56 10.82 0.87
C ALA A 114 -12.68 10.09 0.11
N MET A 115 -12.73 10.23 -1.22
CA MET A 115 -13.68 9.47 -2.05
C MET A 115 -13.47 7.95 -1.95
N LYS A 116 -12.22 7.50 -1.90
CA LYS A 116 -11.91 6.07 -1.69
C LYS A 116 -12.43 5.57 -0.35
N LEU A 117 -12.29 6.35 0.73
CA LEU A 117 -12.85 6.02 2.04
C LEU A 117 -14.38 5.96 2.02
N CYS A 118 -15.05 6.91 1.37
CA CYS A 118 -16.51 6.87 1.18
C CYS A 118 -16.94 5.59 0.45
N ASN A 119 -16.22 5.21 -0.62
CA ASN A 119 -16.51 3.99 -1.37
C ASN A 119 -16.28 2.73 -0.53
N LEU A 120 -15.27 2.72 0.34
CA LEU A 120 -15.02 1.62 1.28
C LEU A 120 -16.12 1.51 2.32
N ALA A 121 -16.55 2.63 2.92
CA ALA A 121 -17.64 2.66 3.88
C ALA A 121 -18.96 2.17 3.25
N TYR A 122 -19.24 2.59 2.01
CA TYR A 122 -20.37 2.08 1.24
C TYR A 122 -20.24 0.57 0.98
N ALA A 123 -19.09 0.12 0.47
CA ALA A 123 -18.87 -1.30 0.17
C ALA A 123 -18.99 -2.20 1.42
N LYS A 124 -18.51 -1.71 2.57
CA LYS A 124 -18.63 -2.37 3.88
C LYS A 124 -20.08 -2.47 4.35
N ASN A 125 -20.85 -1.38 4.25
CA ASN A 125 -22.26 -1.37 4.67
C ASN A 125 -23.16 -2.24 3.80
N PHE A 126 -22.89 -2.31 2.49
CA PHE A 126 -23.71 -3.05 1.54
C PHE A 126 -23.12 -4.41 1.14
N ASN A 127 -22.01 -4.81 1.76
CA ASN A 127 -21.25 -6.04 1.45
C ASN A 127 -21.12 -6.29 -0.06
N VAL A 128 -20.72 -5.25 -0.79
CA VAL A 128 -20.79 -5.22 -2.26
C VAL A 128 -19.89 -6.32 -2.83
N PRO A 129 -20.41 -7.26 -3.65
CA PRO A 129 -19.59 -8.30 -4.23
C PRO A 129 -18.46 -7.70 -5.08
N ALA A 130 -17.27 -8.29 -4.98
CA ALA A 130 -16.13 -7.85 -5.77
C ALA A 130 -16.46 -7.97 -7.27
N TYR A 131 -16.46 -6.84 -7.99
CA TYR A 131 -16.68 -6.82 -9.43
C TYR A 131 -15.43 -7.37 -10.11
N GLN A 132 -15.50 -8.66 -10.46
CA GLN A 132 -14.47 -9.48 -11.12
C GLN A 132 -13.07 -9.40 -10.50
N LYS A 133 -12.63 -10.54 -9.97
CA LYS A 133 -11.22 -10.90 -9.78
C LYS A 133 -10.55 -10.93 -11.16
N VAL A 134 -10.34 -9.77 -11.79
CA VAL A 134 -9.69 -9.64 -13.09
C VAL A 134 -8.29 -10.19 -12.91
N GLU A 135 -8.04 -11.27 -13.63
CA GLU A 135 -6.82 -12.06 -13.61
C GLU A 135 -5.61 -11.17 -13.90
N TRP A 136 -4.91 -10.72 -12.85
CA TRP A 136 -3.60 -10.06 -12.96
C TRP A 136 -2.50 -11.02 -13.47
N ARG A 137 -2.86 -12.24 -13.89
CA ARG A 137 -1.97 -13.26 -14.43
C ARG A 137 -1.67 -13.12 -15.93
N ALA A 138 -2.24 -12.15 -16.64
CA ALA A 138 -2.13 -12.05 -18.10
C ALA A 138 -1.12 -10.98 -18.62
N ALA A 139 -0.09 -10.64 -17.86
CA ALA A 139 1.02 -9.82 -18.38
C ALA A 139 2.35 -10.29 -17.77
N ALA A 140 2.84 -11.43 -18.25
CA ALA A 140 4.23 -11.86 -18.14
C ALA A 140 4.84 -11.88 -19.55
#